data_AF-A0A7S0ZJN3-F1
#
_entry.id   AF-A0A7S0ZJN3-F1
#
_cell.length_a   1.000
_cell.length_b   1.000
_cell.length_c   1.000
_cell.angle_alpha   90.00
_cell.angle_beta   90.00
_cell.angle_gamma   90.00
#
_symmetry.space_group_name_H-M   'P 1'
#
loop_
_entity.id
_entity.type
_entity.pdbx_description
1 polymer ?
#
loop_
_entity_poly.entity_id
_entity_poly.type
_entity_poly.pdbx_seq_one_letter_code
_entity_poly.pdbx_strand_id
1 'polypeptide(L)'
;RIGCKLSLFQDAHVMSWDPQRASGRRALWEEMYAALEGAELMISIAGWSVWTDLCLLRERPYRNRSLSLGELLHEKAEKGVGVRILIWDDPSSVSGITPHGMMGVHDEKTT
;
A
#
# COMPACT_ATOMS: atom_id res chain seq x y z
N ARG A 1 9.39 22.71 11.34
CA ARG A 1 10.67 22.27 10.72
C ARG A 1 10.89 23.10 9.46
N ILE A 2 12.13 23.48 9.17
CA ILE A 2 12.53 24.26 7.98
C ILE A 2 13.40 23.36 7.10
N GLY A 3 13.30 23.48 5.77
CA GLY A 3 14.05 22.64 4.82
C GLY A 3 13.41 21.28 4.49
N CYS A 4 12.10 21.10 4.74
CA CYS A 4 11.39 19.87 4.38
C CYS A 4 11.00 19.85 2.90
N LYS A 5 11.07 18.67 2.28
CA LYS A 5 10.51 18.42 0.94
C LYS A 5 9.12 17.83 1.09
N LEU A 6 8.12 18.51 0.56
CA LEU A 6 6.75 18.01 0.48
C LEU A 6 6.50 17.42 -0.91
N SER A 7 5.89 16.24 -0.95
CA SER A 7 5.44 15.60 -2.18
C SER A 7 3.92 15.56 -2.14
N LEU A 8 3.26 16.22 -3.08
CA LEU A 8 1.81 16.21 -3.20
C LEU A 8 1.39 15.13 -4.18
N PHE A 9 0.43 14.32 -3.76
CA PHE A 9 -0.17 13.28 -4.58
C PHE A 9 -1.65 13.59 -4.71
N GLN A 10 -2.14 13.72 -5.94
CA GLN A 10 -3.56 13.99 -6.19
C GLN A 10 -4.39 12.72 -6.00
N ASP A 11 -3.88 11.60 -6.49
CA ASP A 11 -4.54 10.30 -6.49
C ASP A 11 -3.50 9.19 -6.23
N ALA A 12 -3.99 7.96 -6.05
CA ALA A 12 -3.16 6.78 -5.88
C ALA A 12 -2.22 6.52 -7.07
N HIS A 13 -2.70 6.81 -8.28
CA HIS A 13 -1.99 6.56 -9.53
C HIS A 13 -2.24 7.68 -10.54
N VAL A 14 -1.32 7.85 -11.49
CA VAL A 14 -1.49 8.78 -12.62
C VAL A 14 -1.40 7.98 -13.90
N MET A 15 -2.48 7.95 -14.68
CA MET A 15 -2.53 7.15 -15.89
C MET A 15 -1.49 7.61 -16.92
N SER A 16 -0.93 6.66 -17.66
CA SER A 16 0.06 6.91 -18.70
C SER A 16 -0.40 7.89 -19.79
N TRP A 17 -1.69 7.93 -20.09
CA TRP A 17 -2.29 8.84 -21.08
C TRP A 17 -2.60 10.24 -20.52
N ASP A 18 -2.55 10.45 -19.20
CA ASP A 18 -2.82 11.75 -18.59
C ASP A 18 -1.68 12.74 -18.98
N PRO A 19 -1.98 13.83 -19.71
CA PRO A 19 -0.98 14.84 -20.06
C PRO A 19 -0.26 15.43 -18.83
N GLN A 20 -0.93 15.42 -17.68
CA GLN A 20 -0.41 15.95 -16.44
C GLN A 20 0.66 15.03 -15.82
N ARG A 21 0.76 13.76 -16.25
CA ARG A 21 1.90 12.89 -15.93
C ARG A 21 3.20 13.46 -16.50
N ALA A 22 3.17 13.94 -17.76
CA ALA A 22 4.31 14.59 -18.38
C ALA A 22 4.70 15.92 -17.71
N SER A 23 3.74 16.57 -17.04
CA SER A 23 3.99 17.76 -16.22
C SER A 23 4.64 17.47 -14.85
N GLY A 24 5.05 16.22 -14.60
CA GLY A 24 5.76 15.83 -13.39
C GLY A 24 4.84 15.44 -12.23
N ARG A 25 3.56 15.15 -12.49
CA ARG A 25 2.71 14.52 -11.48
C ARG A 25 3.27 13.16 -11.09
N ARG A 26 3.20 12.89 -9.80
CA ARG A 26 3.78 11.72 -9.16
C ARG A 26 2.68 10.74 -8.81
N ALA A 27 2.93 9.45 -9.02
CA ALA A 27 2.01 8.39 -8.64
C ALA A 27 2.34 7.90 -7.23
N LEU A 28 1.41 8.06 -6.29
CA LEU A 28 1.60 7.70 -4.88
C LEU A 28 2.00 6.24 -4.72
N TRP A 29 1.28 5.32 -5.36
CA TRP A 29 1.51 3.89 -5.21
C TRP A 29 2.82 3.41 -5.85
N GLU A 30 3.28 4.03 -6.94
CA GLU A 30 4.59 3.72 -7.51
C GLU A 30 5.71 4.10 -6.54
N GLU A 31 5.63 5.29 -5.94
CA GLU A 31 6.64 5.74 -4.97
C GLU A 31 6.57 4.99 -3.65
N MET A 32 5.37 4.66 -3.18
CA MET A 32 5.17 3.84 -2.00
C MET A 32 5.74 2.44 -2.20
N TYR A 33 5.50 1.82 -3.35
CA TYR A 33 6.09 0.53 -3.70
C TYR A 33 7.62 0.61 -3.69
N ALA A 34 8.21 1.61 -4.35
CA ALA A 34 9.65 1.79 -4.37
C ALA A 34 10.24 2.01 -2.96
N ALA A 35 9.54 2.75 -2.10
CA ALA A 35 9.97 2.96 -0.71
C ALA A 35 9.91 1.67 0.12
N LEU A 36 8.86 0.85 -0.05
CA LEU A 36 8.72 -0.45 0.63
C LEU A 36 9.78 -1.45 0.14
N GLU A 37 10.00 -1.52 -1.17
CA GLU A 37 11.00 -2.39 -1.79
C GLU A 37 12.42 -2.00 -1.34
N GLY A 38 12.71 -0.70 -1.29
CA GLY A 38 14.02 -0.16 -0.89
C GLY A 38 14.28 -0.10 0.62
N ALA A 39 13.31 -0.42 1.48
CA ALA A 39 13.51 -0.35 2.93
C ALA A 39 14.47 -1.42 3.45
N GLU A 40 15.49 -1.07 4.23
CA GLU A 40 16.49 -2.04 4.73
C GLU A 40 16.35 -2.35 6.23
N LEU A 41 15.70 -1.48 6.99
CA LEU A 41 15.66 -1.59 8.47
C LEU A 41 14.27 -1.89 9.01
N MET A 42 13.28 -1.07 8.66
CA MET A 42 11.93 -1.16 9.20
C MET A 42 10.88 -0.65 8.21
N ILE A 43 9.72 -1.29 8.24
CA ILE A 43 8.49 -0.84 7.60
C ILE A 43 7.41 -0.78 8.68
N SER A 44 6.80 0.39 8.88
CA SER A 44 5.68 0.58 9.80
C SER A 44 4.45 1.08 9.04
N ILE A 45 3.36 0.33 9.10
CA ILE A 45 2.10 0.67 8.44
C ILE A 45 1.03 0.83 9.52
N ALA A 46 0.32 1.94 9.47
CA ALA A 46 -0.87 2.16 10.28
C ALA A 46 -2.01 2.60 9.38
N GLY A 47 -3.19 2.01 9.55
CA GLY A 47 -4.33 2.29 8.69
C GLY A 47 -5.64 1.78 9.26
N TRP A 48 -6.74 2.35 8.75
CA TRP A 48 -8.09 1.87 9.05
C TRP A 48 -8.32 0.44 8.54
N SER A 49 -7.75 0.11 7.39
CA SER A 49 -7.75 -1.24 6.83
C SER A 49 -6.52 -1.43 5.97
N VAL A 50 -5.98 -2.65 5.95
CA VAL A 50 -4.85 -3.03 5.10
C VAL A 50 -5.26 -4.26 4.31
N TRP A 51 -5.37 -4.11 2.98
CA TRP A 51 -5.65 -5.23 2.09
C TRP A 51 -4.35 -5.83 1.59
N THR A 52 -4.03 -7.05 2.03
CA THR A 52 -2.80 -7.77 1.68
C THR A 52 -2.72 -8.16 0.20
N ASP A 53 -3.83 -8.51 -0.45
CA ASP A 53 -3.84 -8.85 -1.89
C ASP A 53 -3.77 -7.63 -2.82
N LEU A 54 -3.68 -6.40 -2.26
CA LEU A 54 -3.60 -5.18 -3.04
C LEU A 54 -2.29 -5.11 -3.84
N CYS A 55 -2.38 -5.09 -5.17
CA CYS A 55 -1.25 -4.73 -6.03
C CYS A 55 -1.18 -3.21 -6.20
N LEU A 56 -0.07 -2.61 -5.74
CA LEU A 56 0.21 -1.18 -5.87
C LEU A 56 0.53 -0.79 -7.32
N LEU A 57 1.21 -1.67 -8.04
CA LEU A 57 1.60 -1.49 -9.43
C LEU A 57 0.57 -2.17 -10.34
N ARG A 58 -0.19 -1.39 -11.13
CA ARG A 58 -1.30 -1.90 -11.99
C ARG A 58 -1.15 -1.69 -13.50
N GLU A 59 -0.41 -0.69 -13.98
CA GLU A 59 -0.16 -0.43 -15.41
C GLU A 59 1.00 -1.26 -16.00
N ARG A 60 0.72 -2.10 -16.99
CA ARG A 60 1.74 -2.86 -17.75
C ARG A 60 2.55 -1.93 -18.69
N PRO A 61 3.81 -2.26 -19.04
CA PRO A 61 4.55 -3.47 -18.66
C PRO A 61 5.51 -3.20 -17.49
N TYR A 62 5.23 -3.79 -16.34
CA TYR A 62 6.21 -3.80 -15.25
C TYR A 62 7.35 -4.74 -15.60
N ARG A 63 8.58 -4.22 -15.54
CA ARG A 63 9.82 -5.00 -15.76
C ARG A 63 10.01 -6.10 -14.69
N ASN A 64 9.45 -5.88 -13.50
CA ASN A 64 9.50 -6.82 -12.37
C ASN A 64 8.11 -7.38 -12.08
N ARG A 65 8.08 -8.52 -11.38
CA ARG A 65 6.85 -9.15 -10.85
C ARG A 65 6.10 -8.12 -10.00
N SER A 66 4.84 -7.83 -10.34
CA SER A 66 3.96 -7.04 -9.47
C SER A 66 3.52 -7.92 -8.31
N LEU A 67 4.23 -7.83 -7.18
CA LEU A 67 3.84 -8.49 -5.94
C LEU A 67 2.60 -7.81 -5.34
N SER A 68 1.78 -8.60 -4.65
CA SER A 68 0.79 -8.02 -3.74
C SER A 68 1.49 -7.33 -2.57
N LEU A 69 0.80 -6.44 -1.87
CA LEU A 69 1.33 -5.77 -0.68
C LEU A 69 1.77 -6.79 0.38
N GLY A 70 0.98 -7.84 0.60
CA GLY A 70 1.30 -8.93 1.52
C GLY A 70 2.55 -9.70 1.12
N GLU A 71 2.66 -10.09 -0.16
CA GLU A 71 3.85 -10.77 -0.69
C GLU A 71 5.11 -9.91 -0.52
N LEU A 72 5.02 -8.61 -0.87
CA LEU A 72 6.14 -7.68 -0.74
C LEU A 72 6.59 -7.57 0.73
N LEU A 73 5.66 -7.33 1.65
CA LEU A 73 5.99 -7.19 3.07
C LEU A 73 6.57 -8.48 3.64
N HIS A 74 6.04 -9.63 3.25
CA HIS A 74 6.57 -10.93 3.63
C HIS A 74 8.01 -11.12 3.12
N GLU A 75 8.28 -10.84 1.85
CA GLU A 75 9.65 -10.91 1.31
C GLU A 75 10.63 -9.97 2.03
N LYS A 76 10.17 -8.79 2.44
CA LYS A 76 10.99 -7.86 3.23
C LYS A 76 11.27 -8.40 4.63
N ALA A 77 10.28 -9.01 5.28
CA ALA A 77 10.44 -9.65 6.58
C ALA A 77 11.44 -10.83 6.52
N GLU A 78 11.36 -11.67 5.49
CA GLU A 78 12.31 -12.77 5.25
C GLU A 78 13.75 -12.26 5.03
N LYS A 79 13.91 -11.05 4.48
CA LYS A 79 15.20 -10.37 4.32
C LYS A 79 15.69 -9.68 5.61
N GLY A 80 14.98 -9.86 6.73
CA GLY A 80 15.35 -9.31 8.04
C GLY A 80 14.87 -7.89 8.32
N VAL A 81 14.03 -7.31 7.44
CA VAL A 81 13.45 -5.99 7.67
C VAL A 81 12.33 -6.10 8.70
N GLY A 82 12.35 -5.26 9.74
CA GLY A 82 11.30 -5.26 10.75
C GLY A 82 9.98 -4.73 10.20
N VAL A 83 9.01 -5.60 9.92
CA VAL A 83 7.67 -5.20 9.45
C VAL A 83 6.70 -5.13 10.63
N ARG A 84 6.06 -3.97 10.82
CA ARG A 84 5.08 -3.73 11.88
C ARG A 84 3.80 -3.13 11.29
N ILE A 85 2.67 -3.77 11.55
CA ILE A 85 1.38 -3.31 11.03
C ILE A 85 0.46 -3.06 12.23
N LEU A 86 -0.12 -1.87 12.29
CA LEU A 86 -1.12 -1.46 13.26
C LEU A 86 -2.42 -1.16 12.51
N ILE A 87 -3.32 -2.13 12.48
CA ILE A 87 -4.64 -1.98 11.87
C ILE A 87 -5.65 -1.59 12.95
N TRP A 88 -6.60 -0.75 12.60
CA TRP A 88 -7.73 -0.47 13.47
C TRP A 88 -8.59 -1.73 13.63
N ASP A 89 -8.81 -2.14 14.88
CA ASP A 89 -9.71 -3.25 15.21
C ASP A 89 -11.15 -2.72 15.22
N ASP A 90 -11.91 -3.00 14.16
CA ASP A 90 -13.31 -2.57 14.05
C ASP A 90 -14.17 -3.41 15.02
N PRO A 91 -14.82 -2.80 16.04
CA PRO A 91 -15.63 -3.51 17.01
C PRO A 91 -16.90 -4.17 16.43
N SER A 92 -17.23 -3.95 15.15
CA SER A 92 -18.33 -4.62 14.44
C SER A 92 -17.98 -6.00 13.87
N SER A 93 -16.71 -6.42 13.93
CA SER A 93 -16.23 -7.72 13.44
C SER A 93 -16.65 -8.93 14.30
N VAL A 94 -17.11 -8.71 15.54
CA VAL A 94 -17.37 -9.76 16.55
C VAL A 94 -18.72 -10.50 16.36
N SER A 95 -19.54 -10.14 15.37
CA SER A 95 -20.86 -10.76 15.22
C SER A 95 -21.20 -11.16 13.78
N GLY A 96 -20.37 -12.02 13.16
CA GLY A 96 -20.76 -13.06 12.18
C GLY A 96 -21.74 -12.73 11.04
N ILE A 97 -22.02 -11.45 10.79
CA ILE A 97 -23.01 -10.93 9.85
C ILE A 97 -22.48 -9.59 9.38
N THR A 98 -21.53 -9.62 8.43
CA THR A 98 -21.30 -8.45 7.59
C THR A 98 -22.35 -8.46 6.48
N PRO A 99 -23.25 -7.46 6.40
CA PRO A 99 -24.07 -7.27 5.22
C PRO A 99 -23.11 -6.99 4.05
N HIS A 100 -23.28 -7.71 2.94
CA HIS A 100 -22.54 -7.52 1.70
C HIS A 100 -22.79 -6.11 1.12
N GLY A 101 -22.15 -5.11 1.70
CA GLY A 101 -22.22 -3.72 1.25
C GLY A 101 -22.31 -2.74 2.42
N MET A 102 -21.16 -2.32 2.96
CA MET A 102 -20.94 -0.88 3.13
C MET A 102 -19.47 -0.45 3.24
N MET A 103 -18.55 -1.29 3.71
CA MET A 103 -17.11 -1.20 3.39
C MET A 103 -16.50 -2.60 3.54
N GLY A 104 -15.86 -3.10 2.49
CA GLY A 104 -15.15 -4.39 2.51
C GLY A 104 -13.85 -4.27 3.28
N VAL A 105 -13.94 -4.20 4.60
CA VAL A 105 -12.79 -4.25 5.51
C VAL A 105 -12.31 -5.70 5.53
N HIS A 106 -11.15 -5.97 4.92
CA HIS A 106 -10.63 -7.33 4.79
C HIS A 106 -9.71 -7.67 5.96
N ASP A 107 -10.23 -7.56 7.19
CA ASP A 107 -9.43 -7.73 8.41
C ASP A 107 -9.16 -9.21 8.76
N GLU A 108 -9.83 -10.16 8.08
CA GLU A 108 -9.89 -11.57 8.50
C GLU A 108 -8.94 -12.54 7.75
N LYS A 109 -7.94 -12.06 7.00
CA LYS A 109 -6.93 -12.94 6.33
C LYS A 109 -5.49 -12.59 6.70
N THR A 110 -5.18 -12.57 7.99
CA THR A 110 -3.77 -12.43 8.47
C THR A 110 -3.36 -13.49 9.49
N THR A 111 -4.10 -14.59 9.60
CA THR A 111 -3.67 -15.81 10.31
C THR A 111 -3.20 -16.88 9.35
#